data_AF-A0A8T5HQA1-F1
#
_entry.id   AF-A0A8T5HQA1-F1
#
_cell.length_a   1.000
_cell.length_b   1.000
_cell.length_c   1.000
_cell.angle_alpha   90.00
_cell.angle_beta   90.00
_cell.angle_gamma   90.00
#
_symmetry.space_group_name_H-M   'P 1'
#
loop_
_entity.id
_entity.type
_entity.pdbx_description
1 polymer ?
#
loop_
_entity_poly.entity_id
_entity_poly.type
_entity_poly.pdbx_seq_one_letter_code
_entity_poly.pdbx_strand_id
1 'polypeptide(L)'
;MEFKKYSEIYFKTTYKEWDSENIKIEITESATHDHKNEEFHLRIKTTKGNYNIELDDDENYIIRNYGIEKHEAEPHNHPHLQFKFSTEKIGKIRIRIDLKNNTEYDKAITGFIYNMKFVLDNIEQSLNISSEIMNNTLVTELKENGLFLLQKLEKGIIKYSTELENDADVSEIEKDELINLFLGKRNTKLLIEQQVKETK
;
A
#
# COMPACT_ATOMS: atom_id res chain seq x y z
N MET A 1 -20.32 -14.92 7.31
CA MET A 1 -19.49 -15.01 6.10
C MET A 1 -18.09 -15.38 6.58
N GLU A 2 -17.52 -16.48 6.11
CA GLU A 2 -16.20 -16.91 6.57
C GLU A 2 -15.15 -15.90 6.08
N PHE A 3 -14.31 -15.42 7.00
CA PHE A 3 -13.32 -14.40 6.69
C PHE A 3 -12.19 -15.03 5.86
N LYS A 4 -12.06 -14.62 4.60
CA LYS A 4 -10.94 -15.05 3.75
C LYS A 4 -9.69 -14.31 4.18
N LYS A 5 -8.71 -15.02 4.75
CA LYS A 5 -7.37 -14.48 4.99
C LYS A 5 -6.55 -14.55 3.71
N TYR A 6 -6.29 -13.40 3.10
CA TYR A 6 -5.49 -13.34 1.89
C TYR A 6 -4.01 -13.62 2.18
N SER A 7 -3.53 -13.32 3.40
CA SER A 7 -2.16 -13.58 3.85
C SER A 7 -1.82 -15.06 3.75
N GLU A 8 -2.75 -15.93 4.15
CA GLU A 8 -2.57 -17.40 4.16
C GLU A 8 -2.58 -18.01 2.74
N ILE A 9 -3.09 -17.29 1.75
CA ILE A 9 -3.20 -17.76 0.36
C ILE A 9 -2.02 -17.29 -0.49
N TYR A 10 -1.69 -15.99 -0.39
CA TYR A 10 -0.78 -15.35 -1.34
C TYR A 10 0.63 -15.12 -0.79
N PHE A 11 0.86 -15.35 0.50
CA PHE A 11 2.16 -15.16 1.13
C PHE A 11 2.68 -16.48 1.70
N LYS A 12 3.97 -16.74 1.48
CA LYS A 12 4.69 -17.91 2.02
C LYS A 12 5.07 -17.69 3.50
N THR A 13 5.34 -16.43 3.85
CA THR A 13 5.60 -15.98 5.21
C THR A 13 5.05 -14.57 5.38
N THR A 14 4.64 -14.23 6.60
CA THR A 14 4.23 -12.87 6.97
C THR A 14 5.38 -12.05 7.55
N TYR A 15 6.55 -12.66 7.74
CA TYR A 15 7.72 -12.01 8.31
C TYR A 15 9.02 -12.58 7.73
N LYS A 16 9.96 -11.71 7.37
CA LYS A 16 11.34 -12.12 7.06
C LYS A 16 12.30 -10.95 7.23
N GLU A 17 13.49 -11.28 7.70
CA GLU A 17 14.62 -10.36 7.84
C GLU A 17 15.83 -10.89 7.06
N TRP A 18 16.58 -9.94 6.50
CA TRP A 18 17.84 -10.12 5.81
C TRP A 18 18.87 -9.26 6.54
N ASP A 19 19.49 -9.84 7.57
CA ASP A 19 20.36 -9.12 8.51
C ASP A 19 21.57 -8.49 7.82
N SER A 20 22.18 -9.19 6.85
CA SER A 20 23.34 -8.70 6.09
C SER A 20 23.04 -7.42 5.30
N GLU A 21 21.80 -7.25 4.85
CA GLU A 21 21.35 -6.13 4.05
C GLU A 21 20.56 -5.11 4.88
N ASN A 22 20.35 -5.39 6.18
CA ASN A 22 19.49 -4.64 7.06
C ASN A 22 18.10 -4.42 6.44
N ILE A 23 17.43 -5.48 5.96
CA ILE A 23 16.09 -5.41 5.36
C ILE A 23 15.10 -6.28 6.11
N LYS A 24 13.89 -5.75 6.35
CA LYS A 24 12.81 -6.40 7.08
C LYS A 24 11.50 -6.19 6.34
N ILE A 25 10.75 -7.27 6.20
CA ILE A 25 9.40 -7.27 5.64
C ILE A 25 8.45 -7.86 6.69
N GLU A 26 7.37 -7.14 6.98
CA GLU A 26 6.31 -7.57 7.89
C GLU A 26 4.95 -7.39 7.22
N ILE A 27 4.09 -8.39 7.31
CA ILE A 27 2.76 -8.41 6.73
C ILE A 27 1.75 -8.69 7.85
N THR A 28 0.76 -7.81 7.97
CA THR A 28 -0.29 -7.93 8.97
C THR A 28 -1.65 -7.93 8.30
N GLU A 29 -2.52 -8.86 8.70
CA GLU A 29 -3.89 -8.97 8.22
C GLU A 29 -4.88 -8.97 9.40
N SER A 30 -5.62 -7.87 9.48
CA SER A 30 -6.71 -7.48 10.36
C SER A 30 -8.11 -7.95 9.98
N ALA A 31 -8.79 -8.78 10.78
CA ALA A 31 -10.26 -8.85 10.76
C ALA A 31 -10.80 -8.01 11.92
N THR A 32 -11.21 -6.78 11.66
CA THR A 32 -11.57 -5.82 12.70
C THR A 32 -13.09 -5.69 12.74
N HIS A 33 -13.69 -6.09 13.86
CA HIS A 33 -15.14 -6.00 14.09
C HIS A 33 -15.51 -4.77 14.92
N ASP A 34 -14.61 -3.78 14.96
CA ASP A 34 -14.75 -2.59 15.81
C ASP A 34 -15.21 -1.41 14.95
N HIS A 35 -16.39 -0.90 15.26
CA HIS A 35 -17.01 0.25 14.62
C HIS A 35 -16.18 1.54 14.74
N LYS A 36 -15.19 1.57 15.65
CA LYS A 36 -14.25 2.68 15.81
C LYS A 36 -12.90 2.47 15.09
N ASN A 37 -12.60 1.27 14.62
CA ASN A 37 -11.31 0.91 14.03
C ASN A 37 -11.52 0.07 12.75
N GLU A 38 -11.27 0.67 11.58
CA GLU A 38 -10.97 0.07 10.26
C GLU A 38 -11.28 -1.44 10.14
N GLU A 39 -12.32 -1.90 9.45
CA GLU A 39 -12.87 -3.26 9.62
C GLU A 39 -12.12 -4.43 8.98
N PHE A 40 -11.29 -4.12 7.99
CA PHE A 40 -10.37 -5.07 7.40
C PHE A 40 -9.13 -4.28 7.05
N HIS A 41 -7.97 -4.77 7.45
CA HIS A 41 -6.71 -4.15 7.05
C HIS A 41 -5.74 -5.21 6.56
N LEU A 42 -5.17 -4.99 5.39
CA LEU A 42 -3.96 -5.68 4.96
C LEU A 42 -2.85 -4.63 4.86
N ARG A 43 -1.79 -4.81 5.66
CA ARG A 43 -0.64 -3.92 5.67
C ARG A 43 0.64 -4.69 5.38
N ILE A 44 1.52 -4.07 4.60
CA ILE A 44 2.88 -4.53 4.37
C ILE A 44 3.81 -3.40 4.80
N LYS A 45 4.67 -3.68 5.76
CA LYS A 45 5.72 -2.79 6.23
C LYS A 45 7.05 -3.27 5.69
N THR A 46 7.81 -2.36 5.11
CA THR A 46 9.17 -2.61 4.65
C THR A 46 10.10 -1.66 5.36
N THR A 47 11.21 -2.19 5.87
CA THR A 47 12.22 -1.41 6.56
C THR A 47 13.58 -1.71 5.95
N LYS A 48 14.38 -0.67 5.71
CA LYS A 48 15.78 -0.76 5.30
C LYS A 48 16.60 0.16 6.20
N GLY A 49 17.70 -0.32 6.75
CA GLY A 49 18.55 0.44 7.68
C GLY A 49 18.75 -0.28 9.02
N ASN A 50 19.70 0.20 9.83
CA ASN A 50 20.11 -0.52 11.04
C ASN A 50 19.03 -0.46 12.13
N TYR A 51 18.46 -1.61 12.47
CA TYR A 51 17.39 -1.74 13.47
C TYR A 51 17.81 -1.44 14.91
N ASN A 52 19.12 -1.36 15.16
CA ASN A 52 19.69 -1.18 16.50
C ASN A 52 20.17 0.26 16.75
N ILE A 53 19.94 1.19 15.82
CA ILE A 53 20.32 2.60 15.93
C ILE A 53 19.04 3.43 16.12
N GLU A 54 19.09 4.50 16.93
CA GLU A 54 17.96 5.42 17.07
C GLU A 54 17.65 6.08 15.71
N LEU A 55 16.37 6.29 15.40
CA LEU A 55 15.90 6.73 14.07
C LEU A 55 16.61 7.99 13.52
N ASP A 56 17.09 8.85 14.42
CA ASP A 56 17.73 10.12 14.07
C ASP A 56 19.22 9.98 13.68
N ASP A 57 19.83 8.80 13.89
CA ASP A 57 21.27 8.58 13.72
C ASP A 57 21.66 7.80 12.44
N ASP A 58 20.69 7.19 11.73
CA ASP A 58 20.94 6.49 10.46
C ASP A 58 20.18 7.16 9.32
N GLU A 59 20.87 8.02 8.54
CA GLU A 59 20.32 8.69 7.34
C GLU A 59 19.78 7.71 6.27
N ASN A 60 20.12 6.43 6.37
CA ASN A 60 19.66 5.39 5.45
C ASN A 60 18.49 4.56 6.00
N TYR A 61 18.00 4.88 7.21
CA TYR A 61 16.85 4.23 7.80
C TYR A 61 15.57 4.69 7.10
N ILE A 62 14.86 3.75 6.47
CA ILE A 62 13.63 4.01 5.73
C ILE A 62 12.57 2.99 6.11
N ILE A 63 11.46 3.47 6.68
CA ILE A 63 10.24 2.70 6.86
C ILE A 63 9.24 3.08 5.77
N ARG A 64 8.65 2.08 5.11
CA ARG A 64 7.48 2.26 4.25
C ARG A 64 6.35 1.38 4.73
N ASN A 65 5.16 1.97 4.88
CA ASN A 65 3.94 1.24 5.19
C ASN A 65 2.97 1.35 4.02
N TYR A 66 2.56 0.20 3.50
CA TYR A 66 1.58 0.05 2.43
C TYR A 66 0.33 -0.57 3.04
N GLY A 67 -0.85 0.01 2.85
CA GLY A 67 -2.08 -0.47 3.47
C GLY A 67 -3.30 -0.39 2.55
N ILE A 68 -4.22 -1.33 2.70
CA ILE A 68 -5.56 -1.25 2.12
C ILE A 68 -6.58 -1.64 3.19
N GLU A 69 -7.56 -0.75 3.40
CA GLU A 69 -8.40 -0.79 4.59
C GLU A 69 -9.87 -0.54 4.28
N LYS A 70 -10.76 -1.34 4.86
CA LYS A 70 -12.21 -1.16 4.75
C LYS A 70 -12.72 -0.20 5.81
N HIS A 71 -13.42 0.82 5.36
CA HIS A 71 -14.15 1.74 6.24
C HIS A 71 -15.64 1.52 6.03
N GLU A 72 -16.33 1.09 7.08
CA GLU A 72 -17.78 1.11 7.13
C GLU A 72 -18.30 2.52 7.36
N ALA A 73 -19.53 2.71 6.91
CA ALA A 73 -20.23 3.98 6.89
C ALA A 73 -20.67 4.39 8.31
N GLU A 74 -19.91 5.23 9.01
CA GLU A 74 -20.51 6.13 10.03
C GLU A 74 -21.21 7.30 9.31
N PRO A 75 -22.27 7.91 9.91
CA PRO A 75 -23.63 8.03 9.34
C PRO A 75 -23.81 8.92 8.10
N HIS A 76 -22.72 9.42 7.51
CA HIS A 76 -22.70 10.29 6.33
C HIS A 76 -21.79 9.81 5.19
N ASN A 77 -21.15 8.64 5.29
CA ASN A 77 -20.27 8.10 4.24
C ASN A 77 -20.82 6.82 3.59
N HIS A 78 -20.54 6.59 2.31
CA HIS A 78 -20.71 5.28 1.68
C HIS A 78 -19.54 4.34 2.05
N PRO A 79 -19.76 3.01 2.18
CA PRO A 79 -18.67 2.04 2.38
C PRO A 79 -17.61 2.20 1.31
N HIS A 80 -16.35 2.30 1.74
CA HIS A 80 -15.22 2.52 0.84
C HIS A 80 -13.99 1.76 1.32
N LEU A 81 -13.04 1.56 0.41
CA LEU A 81 -11.69 1.21 0.79
C LEU A 81 -10.83 2.48 0.86
N GLN A 82 -9.89 2.49 1.77
CA GLN A 82 -8.84 3.48 1.85
C GLN A 82 -7.51 2.81 1.54
N PHE A 83 -6.83 3.34 0.54
CA PHE A 83 -5.50 2.91 0.16
C PHE A 83 -4.50 3.87 0.80
N LYS A 84 -3.56 3.32 1.57
CA LYS A 84 -2.64 4.08 2.41
C LYS A 84 -1.20 3.79 1.99
N PHE A 85 -0.41 4.84 1.92
CA PHE A 85 1.04 4.75 1.83
C PHE A 85 1.64 5.73 2.83
N SER A 86 2.69 5.34 3.55
CA SER A 86 3.46 6.28 4.35
C SER A 86 4.94 5.95 4.37
N THR A 87 5.79 6.97 4.39
CA THR A 87 7.22 6.86 4.61
C THR A 87 7.73 8.15 5.23
N GLU A 88 8.78 8.08 6.03
CA GLU A 88 9.39 9.26 6.67
C GLU A 88 9.73 10.37 5.66
N LYS A 89 10.14 10.00 4.44
CA LYS A 89 10.54 10.95 3.39
C LYS A 89 9.39 11.74 2.76
N ILE A 90 8.17 11.21 2.78
CA ILE A 90 7.04 11.70 1.96
C ILE A 90 5.80 11.94 2.83
N GLY A 91 5.82 11.56 4.10
CA GLY A 91 4.65 11.62 4.96
C GLY A 91 3.63 10.53 4.63
N LYS A 92 2.33 10.86 4.70
CA LYS A 92 1.23 9.90 4.50
C LYS A 92 0.36 10.30 3.32
N ILE A 93 0.06 9.32 2.46
CA ILE A 93 -0.87 9.40 1.33
C ILE A 93 -2.09 8.54 1.65
N ARG A 94 -3.29 9.09 1.49
CA ARG A 94 -4.55 8.34 1.62
C ARG A 94 -5.46 8.60 0.43
N ILE A 95 -5.81 7.53 -0.27
CA ILE A 95 -6.71 7.58 -1.43
C ILE A 95 -7.96 6.78 -1.10
N ARG A 96 -9.11 7.46 -1.13
CA ARG A 96 -10.42 6.82 -1.01
C ARG A 96 -10.81 6.18 -2.35
N ILE A 97 -11.25 4.93 -2.32
CA ILE A 97 -11.79 4.23 -3.49
C ILE A 97 -13.19 3.68 -3.21
N ASP A 98 -14.10 3.90 -4.14
CA ASP A 98 -15.46 3.36 -4.05
C ASP A 98 -15.53 1.95 -4.61
N LEU A 99 -16.26 1.10 -3.89
CA LEU A 99 -16.59 -0.25 -4.33
C LEU A 99 -18.10 -0.43 -4.39
N LYS A 100 -18.55 -1.19 -5.38
CA LYS A 100 -19.98 -1.44 -5.60
C LYS A 100 -20.49 -2.68 -4.88
N ASN A 101 -19.62 -3.65 -4.62
CA ASN A 101 -19.99 -4.95 -4.08
C ASN A 101 -18.75 -5.73 -3.58
N ASN A 102 -18.98 -6.89 -2.98
CA ASN A 102 -17.93 -7.77 -2.45
C ASN A 102 -16.97 -8.31 -3.53
N THR A 103 -17.42 -8.47 -4.77
CA THR A 103 -16.52 -8.89 -5.86
C THR A 103 -15.51 -7.80 -6.21
N GLU A 104 -15.94 -6.54 -6.25
CA GLU A 104 -15.02 -5.41 -6.43
C GLU A 104 -14.06 -5.27 -5.24
N TYR A 105 -14.54 -5.57 -4.03
CA TYR A 105 -13.71 -5.64 -2.82
C TYR A 105 -12.60 -6.67 -2.96
N ASP A 106 -12.95 -7.93 -3.27
CA ASP A 106 -11.98 -9.01 -3.47
C ASP A 106 -10.94 -8.64 -4.53
N LYS A 107 -11.38 -8.03 -5.63
CA LYS A 107 -10.49 -7.56 -6.69
C LYS A 107 -9.57 -6.44 -6.24
N ALA A 108 -10.04 -5.51 -5.41
CA ALA A 108 -9.20 -4.45 -4.88
C ALA A 108 -8.11 -4.99 -3.93
N ILE A 109 -8.48 -5.88 -2.99
CA ILE A 109 -7.51 -6.49 -2.06
C ILE A 109 -6.47 -7.34 -2.81
N THR A 110 -6.91 -8.20 -3.73
CA THR A 110 -5.99 -9.01 -4.54
C THR A 110 -5.18 -8.19 -5.54
N GLY A 111 -5.73 -7.08 -6.04
CA GLY A 111 -4.99 -6.10 -6.83
C GLY A 111 -3.90 -5.40 -6.01
N PHE A 112 -4.14 -5.11 -4.74
CA PHE A 112 -3.13 -4.59 -3.83
C PHE A 112 -1.98 -5.59 -3.68
N ILE A 113 -2.29 -6.86 -3.43
CA ILE A 113 -1.30 -7.94 -3.34
C ILE A 113 -0.47 -8.05 -4.63
N TYR A 114 -1.12 -7.94 -5.79
CA TYR A 114 -0.43 -7.93 -7.08
C TYR A 114 0.56 -6.76 -7.21
N ASN A 115 0.13 -5.54 -6.88
CA ASN A 115 1.01 -4.37 -6.96
C ASN A 115 2.19 -4.48 -5.97
N MET A 116 1.95 -5.04 -4.78
CA MET A 116 2.99 -5.26 -3.78
C MET A 116 4.07 -6.22 -4.25
N LYS A 117 3.78 -7.16 -5.15
CA LYS A 117 4.80 -7.99 -5.78
C LYS A 117 5.89 -7.14 -6.44
N PHE A 118 5.50 -6.12 -7.21
CA PHE A 118 6.47 -5.25 -7.90
C PHE A 118 7.25 -4.39 -6.94
N VAL A 119 6.61 -3.91 -5.87
CA VAL A 119 7.31 -3.19 -4.80
C VAL A 119 8.38 -4.09 -4.18
N LEU A 120 8.03 -5.31 -3.80
CA LEU A 120 8.96 -6.27 -3.20
C LEU A 120 10.07 -6.71 -4.17
N ASP A 121 9.79 -6.83 -5.46
CA ASP A 121 10.80 -7.09 -6.50
C ASP A 121 11.87 -5.99 -6.56
N ASN A 122 11.57 -4.76 -6.12
CA ASN A 122 12.43 -3.59 -6.32
C ASN A 122 13.05 -3.00 -5.05
N ILE A 123 12.65 -3.44 -3.84
CA ILE A 123 13.26 -2.96 -2.58
C ILE A 123 14.74 -3.33 -2.48
N GLU A 124 15.13 -4.48 -3.02
CA GLU A 124 16.51 -4.93 -3.19
C GLU A 124 16.53 -6.07 -4.21
N GLN A 125 16.74 -5.73 -5.48
CA GLN A 125 16.58 -6.67 -6.61
C GLN A 125 17.49 -7.91 -6.48
N SER A 126 18.65 -7.76 -5.84
CA SER A 126 19.61 -8.85 -5.62
C SER A 126 19.08 -9.97 -4.70
N LEU A 127 18.15 -9.65 -3.80
CA LEU A 127 17.62 -10.58 -2.80
C LEU A 127 16.40 -11.38 -3.26
N ASN A 128 15.80 -11.06 -4.42
CA ASN A 128 14.58 -11.68 -4.93
C ASN A 128 13.45 -11.75 -3.87
N ILE A 129 13.26 -10.67 -3.09
CA ILE A 129 12.39 -10.63 -1.89
C ILE A 129 10.98 -11.16 -2.18
N SER A 130 10.36 -10.79 -3.31
CA SER A 130 9.00 -11.27 -3.64
C SER A 130 8.92 -12.79 -3.70
N SER A 131 9.96 -13.48 -4.18
CA SER A 131 9.97 -14.94 -4.32
C SER A 131 10.05 -15.65 -2.97
N GLU A 132 10.65 -15.00 -1.97
CA GLU A 132 10.79 -15.50 -0.60
C GLU A 132 9.51 -15.23 0.22
N ILE A 133 8.85 -14.10 -0.04
CA ILE A 133 7.70 -13.64 0.72
C ILE A 133 6.37 -14.13 0.13
N MET A 134 6.24 -14.15 -1.20
CA MET A 134 4.95 -14.33 -1.88
C MET A 134 4.88 -15.65 -2.66
N ASN A 135 3.66 -16.18 -2.81
CA ASN A 135 3.37 -17.24 -3.76
C ASN A 135 3.25 -16.66 -5.18
N ASN A 136 4.39 -16.40 -5.82
CA ASN A 136 4.45 -15.71 -7.11
C ASN A 136 3.63 -16.38 -8.23
N THR A 137 3.42 -17.69 -8.18
CA THR A 137 2.54 -18.40 -9.13
C THR A 137 1.11 -17.87 -9.01
N LEU A 138 0.54 -17.92 -7.81
CA LEU A 138 -0.82 -17.44 -7.55
C LEU A 138 -0.94 -15.92 -7.73
N VAL A 139 0.07 -15.17 -7.30
CA VAL A 139 0.03 -13.70 -7.39
C VAL A 139 0.04 -13.24 -8.85
N THR A 140 0.76 -13.92 -9.74
CA THR A 140 0.81 -13.54 -11.17
C THR A 140 -0.54 -13.65 -11.85
N GLU A 141 -1.40 -14.57 -11.40
CA GLU A 141 -2.78 -14.73 -11.90
C GLU A 141 -3.68 -13.52 -11.56
N LEU A 142 -3.28 -12.67 -10.61
CA LEU A 142 -4.04 -11.50 -10.15
C LEU A 142 -3.83 -10.25 -11.01
N LYS A 143 -3.15 -10.36 -12.17
CA LYS A 143 -2.83 -9.21 -13.03
C LYS A 143 -4.02 -8.31 -13.36
N GLU A 144 -5.16 -8.90 -13.73
CA GLU A 144 -6.37 -8.14 -14.06
C GLU A 144 -6.94 -7.41 -12.83
N ASN A 145 -6.75 -7.97 -11.64
CA ASN A 145 -7.16 -7.35 -10.38
C ASN A 145 -6.25 -6.15 -10.04
N GLY A 146 -4.96 -6.25 -10.35
CA GLY A 146 -4.02 -5.12 -10.27
C GLY A 146 -4.44 -3.96 -11.17
N LEU A 147 -4.74 -4.25 -12.44
CA LEU A 147 -5.25 -3.23 -13.38
C LEU A 147 -6.56 -2.61 -12.91
N PHE A 148 -7.48 -3.43 -12.37
CA PHE A 148 -8.72 -2.94 -11.78
C PHE A 148 -8.45 -1.96 -10.61
N LEU A 149 -7.54 -2.30 -9.70
CA LEU A 149 -7.19 -1.42 -8.58
C LEU A 149 -6.60 -0.09 -9.07
N LEU A 150 -5.69 -0.11 -10.04
CA LEU A 150 -5.11 1.11 -10.60
C LEU A 150 -6.18 2.05 -11.18
N GLN A 151 -7.19 1.51 -11.86
CA GLN A 151 -8.33 2.30 -12.37
C GLN A 151 -9.22 2.84 -11.26
N LYS A 152 -9.37 2.10 -10.15
CA LYS A 152 -10.12 2.54 -8.97
C LYS A 152 -9.39 3.67 -8.24
N LEU A 153 -8.07 3.56 -8.10
CA LEU A 153 -7.23 4.61 -7.55
C LEU A 153 -7.32 5.88 -8.39
N GLU A 154 -7.22 5.77 -9.72
CA GLU A 154 -7.38 6.93 -10.62
C GLU A 154 -8.70 7.65 -10.38
N LYS A 155 -9.81 6.91 -10.38
CA LYS A 155 -11.14 7.47 -10.12
C LYS A 155 -11.26 8.06 -8.71
N GLY A 156 -10.64 7.41 -7.72
CA GLY A 156 -10.58 7.87 -6.34
C GLY A 156 -9.90 9.23 -6.24
N ILE A 157 -8.71 9.35 -6.81
CA ILE A 157 -7.96 10.62 -6.89
C ILE A 157 -8.81 11.67 -7.61
N ILE A 158 -9.36 11.41 -8.80
CA ILE A 158 -10.18 12.41 -9.52
C ILE A 158 -11.38 12.89 -8.71
N LYS A 159 -12.08 11.97 -8.04
CA LYS A 159 -13.37 12.22 -7.39
C LYS A 159 -13.22 12.81 -5.98
N TYR A 160 -12.17 12.43 -5.25
CA TYR A 160 -11.97 12.77 -3.85
C TYR A 160 -10.65 13.52 -3.70
N SER A 161 -10.62 14.58 -2.89
CA SER A 161 -9.34 15.16 -2.47
C SER A 161 -8.51 14.08 -1.78
N THR A 162 -7.26 13.95 -2.23
CA THR A 162 -6.29 13.02 -1.62
C THR A 162 -5.76 13.67 -0.36
N GLU A 163 -5.80 12.97 0.78
CA GLU A 163 -5.20 13.49 2.00
C GLU A 163 -3.69 13.25 1.95
N LEU A 164 -2.94 14.35 1.90
CA LEU A 164 -1.52 14.39 2.23
C LEU A 164 -1.38 15.07 3.60
N GLU A 165 -0.65 14.46 4.54
CA GLU A 165 -0.30 15.14 5.79
C GLU A 165 0.73 16.27 5.48
N ASN A 166 0.67 17.38 6.25
CA ASN A 166 1.29 18.69 5.96
C ASN A 166 2.79 18.72 5.61
N ASP A 167 3.50 17.61 5.82
CA ASP A 167 4.94 17.49 5.60
C ASP A 167 5.29 16.69 4.32
N ALA A 168 4.29 16.36 3.50
CA ALA A 168 4.49 15.59 2.28
C ALA A 168 5.18 16.43 1.18
N ASP A 169 6.44 16.11 0.87
CA ASP A 169 7.14 16.70 -0.27
C ASP A 169 6.69 16.06 -1.59
N VAL A 170 5.82 16.78 -2.30
CA VAL A 170 5.26 16.38 -3.61
C VAL A 170 6.37 16.11 -4.65
N SER A 171 7.52 16.77 -4.55
CA SER A 171 8.63 16.56 -5.46
C SER A 171 9.36 15.24 -5.22
N GLU A 172 9.30 14.71 -4.00
CA GLU A 172 9.84 13.40 -3.64
C GLU A 172 8.88 12.26 -4.03
N ILE A 173 7.57 12.51 -4.02
CA ILE A 173 6.55 11.57 -4.53
C ILE A 173 6.82 11.18 -5.99
N GLU A 174 7.13 12.15 -6.84
CA GLU A 174 7.34 11.90 -8.27
C GLU A 174 8.58 11.02 -8.53
N LYS A 175 9.62 11.20 -7.70
CA LYS A 175 10.91 10.54 -7.84
C LYS A 175 10.95 9.15 -7.20
N ASP A 176 10.08 8.85 -6.25
CA ASP A 176 10.07 7.54 -5.57
C ASP A 176 9.55 6.44 -6.51
N GLU A 177 10.46 5.58 -6.96
CA GLU A 177 10.15 4.47 -7.87
C GLU A 177 9.19 3.46 -7.23
N LEU A 178 9.27 3.22 -5.92
CA LEU A 178 8.42 2.25 -5.25
C LEU A 178 6.98 2.76 -5.14
N ILE A 179 6.77 4.06 -4.94
CA ILE A 179 5.45 4.67 -5.04
C ILE A 179 4.91 4.53 -6.46
N ASN A 180 5.74 4.80 -7.48
CA ASN A 180 5.34 4.66 -8.86
C ASN A 180 4.96 3.24 -9.26
N LEU A 181 5.61 2.24 -8.66
CA LEU A 181 5.24 0.82 -8.82
C LEU A 181 3.94 0.49 -8.06
N PHE A 182 3.75 1.07 -6.87
CA PHE A 182 2.61 0.81 -6.01
C PHE A 182 1.31 1.45 -6.53
N LEU A 183 1.35 2.74 -6.86
CA LEU A 183 0.22 3.53 -7.34
C LEU A 183 0.06 3.48 -8.87
N GLY A 184 1.14 3.20 -9.60
CA GLY A 184 1.21 3.40 -11.05
C GLY A 184 1.54 4.85 -11.41
N LYS A 185 2.51 5.04 -12.32
CA LYS A 185 3.00 6.36 -12.77
C LYS A 185 1.89 7.38 -13.11
N ARG A 186 0.81 6.92 -13.74
CA ARG A 186 -0.34 7.78 -14.10
C ARG A 186 -1.03 8.33 -12.85
N ASN A 187 -1.27 7.49 -11.85
CA ASN A 187 -1.93 7.89 -10.61
C ASN A 187 -1.02 8.78 -9.77
N THR A 188 0.28 8.49 -9.71
CA THR A 188 1.27 9.36 -9.05
C THR A 188 1.23 10.76 -9.65
N LYS A 189 1.29 10.87 -10.99
CA LYS A 189 1.22 12.15 -11.69
C LYS A 189 -0.08 12.89 -11.42
N LEU A 190 -1.22 12.19 -11.47
CA LEU A 190 -2.53 12.77 -11.20
C LEU A 190 -2.64 13.31 -9.77
N LEU A 191 -2.10 12.58 -8.79
CA LEU A 191 -2.05 12.98 -7.39
C LEU A 191 -1.28 14.30 -7.23
N ILE A 192 -0.11 14.40 -7.86
CA ILE A 192 0.70 15.63 -7.87
C ILE A 192 -0.06 16.80 -8.52
N GLU A 193 -0.70 16.58 -9.66
CA GLU A 193 -1.46 17.60 -10.39
C GLU A 193 -2.65 18.16 -9.58
N GLN A 194 -3.28 17.34 -8.75
CA GLN A 194 -4.38 17.80 -7.89
C GLN A 194 -3.90 18.65 -6.72
N GLN A 195 -2.79 18.26 -6.09
CA GLN A 195 -2.22 19.03 -4.98
C GLN A 195 -1.81 20.44 -5.40
N VAL A 196 -1.17 20.56 -6.57
CA VAL A 196 -0.80 21.87 -7.13
C VAL A 196 -2.02 22.77 -7.36
N LYS A 197 -3.19 22.20 -7.68
CA LYS A 197 -4.44 22.97 -7.87
C LYS A 197 -5.05 23.43 -6.55
N GLU A 198 -4.93 22.66 -5.47
CA GLU A 198 -5.48 23.02 -4.16
C GLU A 198 -4.66 24.13 -3.47
N THR A 199 -3.38 24.29 -3.83
CA THR A 199 -2.48 25.34 -3.30
C THR A 199 -2.50 26.70 -4.02
N LYS A 200 -3.30 26.85 -5.10
CA LYS A 200 -3.40 28.08 -5.91
C LYS A 200 -4.75 28.75 -5.76
#